data_AF-A0A1F2TBB6-F1
#
_entry.id   AF-A0A1F2TBB6-F1
#
_cell.length_a   1.000
_cell.length_b   1.000
_cell.length_c   1.000
_cell.angle_alpha   90.00
_cell.angle_beta   90.00
_cell.angle_gamma   90.00
#
_symmetry.space_group_name_H-M   'P 1'
#
loop_
_entity.id
_entity.type
_entity.pdbx_description
1 polymer ?
#
loop_
_entity_poly.entity_id
_entity_poly.type
_entity_poly.pdbx_seq_one_letter_code
_entity_poly.pdbx_strand_id
1 'polypeptide(L)'
;MRLFLCRWPNGDCSLVLARGMADAIEQLDEVGNAEGCPMVELSAAQVHFALTDEGRLVLDGLGEDTERDIFEFCYPELGAALAVGKDVVRAVQRERDRVKDDESATEAPATELGRRTKLQLDMPTTLINRMVSHAAKRRLRSFKPRGNPS
;
A
#
# COMPACT_ATOMS: atom_id res chain seq x y z
N MET A 1 -1.28 -7.84 14.98
CA MET A 1 -0.77 -7.35 13.67
C MET A 1 -1.11 -8.38 12.64
N ARG A 2 -1.22 -7.98 11.37
CA ARG A 2 -1.67 -8.77 10.23
C ARG A 2 -0.78 -8.45 9.05
N LEU A 3 -0.50 -9.43 8.22
CA LEU A 3 0.32 -9.26 7.03
C LEU A 3 -0.59 -8.94 5.84
N PHE A 4 -0.27 -7.88 5.10
CA PHE A 4 -1.02 -7.48 3.92
C PHE A 4 -0.13 -7.57 2.68
N LEU A 5 -0.71 -8.07 1.59
CA LEU A 5 -0.15 -8.07 0.25
C LEU A 5 -0.86 -7.00 -0.58
N CYS A 6 -0.11 -6.03 -1.08
CA CYS A 6 -0.58 -4.96 -1.96
C CYS A 6 -0.15 -5.25 -3.40
N ARG A 7 -1.06 -5.08 -4.36
CA ARG A 7 -0.77 -5.12 -5.80
C ARG A 7 -0.80 -3.71 -6.38
N TRP A 8 0.33 -3.22 -6.86
CA TRP A 8 0.46 -1.86 -7.40
C TRP A 8 -0.03 -1.74 -8.86
N PRO A 9 -0.48 -0.58 -9.32
CA PRO A 9 -0.87 -0.36 -10.72
C PRO A 9 0.24 -0.70 -11.72
N ASN A 10 1.50 -0.48 -11.37
CA ASN A 10 2.64 -0.60 -12.30
C ASN A 10 3.08 -2.05 -12.62
N GLY A 11 2.58 -3.06 -11.91
CA GLY A 11 3.12 -4.43 -12.02
C GLY A 11 3.71 -5.00 -10.73
N ASP A 12 4.02 -4.17 -9.75
CA ASP A 12 4.73 -4.62 -8.55
C ASP A 12 3.78 -5.11 -7.45
N CYS A 13 4.35 -5.71 -6.42
CA CYS A 13 3.63 -6.01 -5.18
C CYS A 13 4.50 -5.74 -3.95
N SER A 14 3.86 -5.48 -2.81
CA SER A 14 4.55 -5.25 -1.54
C SER A 14 3.87 -6.00 -0.39
N LEU A 15 4.66 -6.45 0.56
CA LEU A 15 4.21 -7.06 1.81
C LEU A 15 4.42 -6.09 2.96
N VAL A 16 3.40 -5.90 3.80
CA VAL A 16 3.50 -5.00 4.96
C VAL A 16 2.79 -5.56 6.18
N LEU A 17 3.44 -5.48 7.34
CA LEU A 17 2.87 -5.88 8.61
C LEU A 17 2.22 -4.67 9.28
N ALA A 18 0.91 -4.73 9.50
CA ALA A 18 0.14 -3.60 10.02
C ALA A 18 -0.95 -4.04 11.01
N ARG A 19 -1.60 -3.08 11.67
CA ARG A 19 -2.70 -3.38 12.60
C ARG A 19 -4.04 -3.65 11.88
N GLY A 20 -4.16 -3.18 10.66
CA GLY A 20 -5.33 -3.33 9.79
C GLY A 20 -5.09 -2.61 8.46
N MET A 21 -6.04 -2.68 7.53
CA MET A 21 -5.87 -2.16 6.16
C MET A 21 -5.55 -0.66 6.11
N ALA A 22 -6.20 0.19 6.90
CA ALA A 22 -5.88 1.62 6.95
C ALA A 22 -4.44 1.90 7.44
N ASP A 23 -3.95 1.10 8.40
CA ASP A 23 -2.57 1.21 8.89
C ASP A 23 -1.58 0.65 7.85
N ALA A 24 -1.96 -0.38 7.08
CA ALA A 24 -1.15 -0.92 5.99
C ALA A 24 -0.93 0.11 4.87
N ILE A 25 -1.99 0.80 4.45
CA ILE A 25 -1.92 1.87 3.43
C ILE A 25 -0.96 2.98 3.88
N GLU A 26 -1.05 3.40 5.14
CA GLU A 26 -0.18 4.45 5.68
C GLU A 26 1.29 4.03 5.73
N GLN A 27 1.58 2.76 6.05
CA GLN A 27 2.95 2.24 6.09
C GLN A 27 3.55 2.09 4.68
N LEU A 28 2.71 1.81 3.68
CA LEU A 28 3.14 1.68 2.29
C LEU A 28 3.47 3.02 1.62
N ASP A 29 3.15 4.16 2.26
CA ASP A 29 3.52 5.52 1.80
C ASP A 29 5.04 5.69 1.60
N GLU A 30 5.86 4.86 2.25
CA GLU A 30 7.31 4.80 2.01
C GLU A 30 7.68 4.32 0.59
N VAL A 31 6.78 3.56 -0.05
CA VAL A 31 6.91 3.09 -1.44
C VAL A 31 6.08 3.98 -2.38
N GLY A 32 4.86 4.34 -1.96
CA GLY A 32 3.94 5.20 -2.68
C GLY A 32 2.52 5.15 -2.10
N ASN A 33 1.60 5.90 -2.70
CA ASN A 33 0.22 5.95 -2.22
C ASN A 33 -0.53 4.64 -2.54
N ALA A 34 -0.66 3.75 -1.56
CA ALA A 34 -1.36 2.48 -1.72
C ALA A 34 -2.90 2.62 -1.67
N GLU A 35 -3.44 3.82 -1.57
CA GLU A 35 -4.88 4.03 -1.51
C GLU A 35 -5.56 3.61 -2.83
N GLY A 36 -6.60 2.79 -2.73
CA GLY A 36 -7.28 2.22 -3.91
C GLY A 36 -6.55 1.03 -4.55
N CYS A 37 -5.33 0.70 -4.14
CA CYS A 37 -4.63 -0.50 -4.62
C CYS A 37 -5.32 -1.77 -4.10
N PRO A 38 -5.45 -2.83 -4.94
CA PRO A 38 -5.91 -4.14 -4.48
C PRO A 38 -5.02 -4.68 -3.35
N MET A 39 -5.63 -5.07 -2.24
CA MET A 39 -4.93 -5.57 -1.07
C MET A 39 -5.67 -6.74 -0.42
N VAL A 40 -4.90 -7.73 0.03
CA VAL A 40 -5.42 -8.91 0.74
C VAL A 40 -4.61 -9.17 2.00
N GLU A 41 -5.24 -9.73 3.03
CA GLU A 41 -4.56 -10.22 4.22
C GLU A 41 -4.00 -11.62 3.95
N LEU A 42 -2.70 -11.82 4.21
CA LEU A 42 -2.05 -13.13 4.16
C LEU A 42 -2.00 -13.76 5.55
N SER A 43 -2.13 -15.08 5.60
CA SER A 43 -2.04 -15.85 6.86
C SER A 43 -0.60 -15.95 7.37
N ALA A 44 0.37 -16.05 6.46
CA ALA A 44 1.80 -16.09 6.73
C ALA A 44 2.58 -15.64 5.49
N ALA A 45 3.86 -15.31 5.66
CA ALA A 45 4.81 -15.23 4.56
C ALA A 45 6.17 -15.78 4.99
N GLN A 46 6.81 -16.46 4.05
CA GLN A 46 8.18 -16.92 4.17
C GLN A 46 9.01 -16.29 3.06
N VAL A 47 10.02 -15.53 3.46
CA VAL A 47 10.94 -14.84 2.57
C VAL A 47 12.36 -15.23 2.97
N HIS A 48 13.12 -15.72 2.02
CA HIS A 48 14.50 -16.12 2.22
C HIS A 48 15.44 -15.12 1.55
N PHE A 49 16.40 -14.60 2.33
CA PHE A 49 17.42 -13.70 1.84
C PHE A 49 18.79 -14.36 1.95
N ALA A 50 19.60 -14.24 0.91
CA ALA A 50 21.00 -14.59 0.94
C ALA A 50 21.85 -13.36 1.31
N LEU A 51 22.89 -13.57 2.12
CA LEU A 51 23.94 -12.57 2.36
C LEU A 51 25.03 -12.74 1.31
N THR A 52 25.27 -11.71 0.50
CA THR A 52 26.32 -11.73 -0.54
C THR A 52 27.70 -11.44 0.05
N ASP A 53 28.75 -11.77 -0.72
CA ASP A 53 30.15 -11.51 -0.34
C ASP A 53 30.45 -10.00 -0.21
N GLU A 54 29.65 -9.14 -0.82
CA GLU A 54 29.72 -7.68 -0.68
C GLU A 54 28.95 -7.15 0.55
N GLY A 55 28.42 -8.04 1.40
CA GLY A 55 27.68 -7.65 2.61
C GLY A 55 26.28 -7.11 2.32
N ARG A 56 25.65 -7.51 1.21
CA ARG A 56 24.28 -7.11 0.84
C ARG A 56 23.32 -8.26 1.08
N LEU A 57 22.11 -7.96 1.55
CA LEU A 57 21.01 -8.92 1.52
C LEU A 57 20.32 -8.86 0.16
N VAL A 58 20.13 -10.01 -0.47
CA VAL A 58 19.37 -10.18 -1.71
C VAL A 58 18.26 -11.19 -1.49
N LEU A 59 17.11 -10.97 -2.12
CA LEU A 59 16.03 -11.96 -2.10
C LEU A 59 16.51 -13.20 -2.85
N ASP A 60 16.58 -14.34 -2.17
CA ASP A 60 16.97 -15.62 -2.74
C ASP A 60 15.73 -16.41 -3.18
N GLY A 61 14.68 -16.38 -2.36
CA GLY A 61 13.44 -17.07 -2.69
C GLY A 61 12.29 -16.79 -1.73
N LEU A 62 11.13 -17.32 -2.09
CA LEU A 62 9.91 -17.30 -1.30
C LEU A 62 9.57 -18.74 -0.88
N GLY A 63 8.86 -18.90 0.24
CA GLY A 63 8.23 -20.18 0.55
C GLY A 63 7.15 -20.50 -0.47
N GLU A 64 6.94 -21.79 -0.76
CA GLU A 64 5.99 -22.25 -1.79
C GLU A 64 4.59 -21.67 -1.61
N ASP A 65 4.07 -21.67 -0.38
CA ASP A 65 2.76 -21.10 -0.07
C ASP A 65 2.72 -19.58 -0.29
N THR A 66 3.80 -18.87 0.05
CA THR A 66 3.89 -17.42 -0.14
C THR A 66 3.95 -17.05 -1.61
N GLU A 67 4.74 -17.79 -2.40
CA GLU A 67 4.81 -17.60 -3.84
C GLU A 67 3.45 -17.88 -4.48
N ARG A 68 2.81 -19.01 -4.13
CA ARG A 68 1.48 -19.35 -4.64
C ARG A 68 0.46 -18.25 -4.33
N ASP A 69 0.37 -17.80 -3.08
CA ASP A 69 -0.60 -16.76 -2.68
C ASP A 69 -0.35 -15.44 -3.43
N ILE A 70 0.92 -15.08 -3.66
CA ILE A 70 1.27 -13.92 -4.48
C ILE A 70 0.82 -14.12 -5.93
N PHE A 71 1.12 -15.25 -6.57
CA PHE A 71 0.72 -15.46 -7.95
C PHE A 71 -0.81 -15.55 -8.11
N GLU A 72 -1.53 -16.19 -7.19
CA GLU A 72 -2.99 -16.29 -7.24
C GLU A 72 -3.67 -14.92 -7.14
N PHE A 73 -3.18 -14.04 -6.25
CA PHE A 73 -3.77 -12.72 -6.05
C PHE A 73 -3.22 -11.66 -7.01
N CYS A 74 -1.89 -11.56 -7.10
CA CYS A 74 -1.22 -10.50 -7.83
C CYS A 74 -1.06 -10.80 -9.32
N TYR A 75 -0.86 -12.06 -9.70
CA TYR A 75 -0.41 -12.45 -11.04
C TYR A 75 -1.09 -13.69 -11.63
N PRO A 76 -2.44 -13.82 -11.57
CA PRO A 76 -3.14 -15.06 -11.90
C PRO A 76 -2.91 -15.53 -13.35
N GLU A 77 -2.87 -14.62 -14.33
CA GLU A 77 -2.61 -14.95 -15.73
C GLU A 77 -1.16 -15.38 -15.96
N LEU A 78 -0.22 -14.77 -15.25
CA LEU A 78 1.19 -15.16 -15.31
C LEU A 78 1.41 -16.53 -14.66
N GLY A 79 0.78 -16.80 -13.53
CA GLY A 79 0.81 -18.11 -12.87
C GLY A 79 0.29 -19.21 -13.81
N ALA A 80 -0.84 -18.97 -14.47
CA ALA A 80 -1.39 -19.90 -15.47
C ALA A 80 -0.44 -20.12 -16.66
N ALA A 81 0.17 -19.06 -17.18
CA ALA A 81 1.12 -19.12 -18.30
C ALA A 81 2.40 -19.91 -17.95
N LEU A 82 2.93 -19.70 -16.74
CA LEU A 82 4.10 -20.42 -16.24
C LEU A 82 3.82 -21.92 -16.07
N ALA A 83 2.64 -22.28 -15.54
CA ALA A 83 2.25 -23.68 -15.35
C ALA A 83 2.23 -24.50 -16.66
N VAL A 84 1.90 -23.87 -17.79
CA VAL A 84 1.88 -24.52 -19.12
C VAL A 84 3.10 -24.22 -19.99
N GLY A 85 4.00 -23.34 -19.52
CA GLY A 85 5.21 -22.92 -20.24
C GLY A 85 4.95 -22.19 -21.56
N LYS A 86 3.86 -21.42 -21.66
CA LYS A 86 3.47 -20.71 -22.91
C LYS A 86 3.06 -19.27 -22.66
N ASP A 87 3.33 -18.41 -23.64
CA ASP A 87 2.90 -17.00 -23.65
C ASP A 87 3.29 -16.15 -22.44
N VAL A 88 4.35 -16.53 -21.70
CA VAL A 88 4.80 -15.87 -20.46
C VAL A 88 5.00 -14.37 -20.66
N VAL A 89 5.68 -13.95 -21.73
CA VAL A 89 5.94 -12.53 -22.02
C VAL A 89 4.64 -11.73 -22.16
N ARG A 90 3.64 -12.31 -22.84
CA ARG A 90 2.33 -11.66 -23.00
C ARG A 90 1.55 -11.63 -21.69
N ALA A 91 1.65 -12.69 -20.88
CA ALA A 91 1.01 -12.75 -19.57
C ALA A 91 1.58 -11.69 -18.61
N VAL A 92 2.91 -11.49 -18.60
CA VAL A 92 3.55 -10.40 -17.84
C VAL A 92 2.96 -9.05 -18.24
N GLN A 93 2.81 -8.79 -19.54
CA GLN A 93 2.26 -7.51 -20.00
C GLN A 93 0.79 -7.34 -19.57
N ARG A 94 -0.03 -8.38 -19.72
CA ARG A 94 -1.43 -8.32 -19.27
C ARG A 94 -1.55 -8.09 -17.77
N GLU A 95 -0.69 -8.72 -16.97
CA GLU A 95 -0.67 -8.50 -15.52
C GLU A 95 -0.27 -7.08 -15.13
N ARG A 96 0.68 -6.46 -15.85
CA ARG A 96 1.05 -5.06 -15.65
C ARG A 96 -0.10 -4.12 -15.96
N ASP A 97 -0.87 -4.41 -17.01
CA ASP A 97 -1.99 -3.56 -17.44
C ASP A 97 -3.31 -3.84 -16.68
N ARG A 98 -3.34 -4.89 -15.84
CA ARG A 98 -4.56 -5.41 -15.19
C ARG A 98 -5.10 -4.47 -14.12
N VAL A 99 -4.22 -3.88 -13.31
CA VAL A 99 -4.59 -2.94 -12.25
C VAL A 99 -4.39 -1.54 -12.78
N LYS A 100 -5.45 -0.74 -12.78
CA LYS A 100 -5.38 0.66 -13.19
C LYS A 100 -5.47 1.55 -11.97
N ASP A 101 -4.76 2.67 -12.03
CA ASP A 101 -4.99 3.78 -11.10
C ASP A 101 -6.41 4.29 -11.29
N ASP A 102 -7.26 4.02 -10.29
CA ASP A 102 -8.59 4.59 -10.20
C ASP A 102 -8.64 5.56 -9.03
N GLU A 103 -8.23 6.81 -9.29
CA GLU A 103 -8.30 7.90 -8.32
C GLU A 103 -9.72 8.11 -7.79
N SER A 104 -10.75 7.74 -8.57
CA SER A 104 -12.16 7.90 -8.19
C SER A 104 -12.64 6.89 -7.15
N ALA A 105 -11.90 5.79 -6.98
CA ALA A 105 -12.15 4.79 -5.94
C ALA A 105 -11.64 5.24 -4.55
N THR A 106 -10.87 6.33 -4.48
CA THR A 106 -10.30 6.82 -3.22
C THR A 106 -11.23 7.85 -2.54
N GLU A 107 -11.41 7.71 -1.23
CA GLU A 107 -12.20 8.69 -0.49
C GLU A 107 -11.51 10.07 -0.49
N ALA A 108 -12.30 11.14 -0.58
CA ALA A 108 -11.77 12.49 -0.47
C ALA A 108 -11.48 12.85 1.00
N PRO A 109 -10.40 13.60 1.28
CA PRO A 109 -10.16 14.13 2.61
C PRO A 109 -11.35 14.94 3.16
N ALA A 110 -11.56 14.82 4.48
CA ALA A 110 -12.75 15.36 5.15
C ALA A 110 -12.78 16.90 5.22
N THR A 111 -11.63 17.55 4.99
CA THR A 111 -11.49 19.01 5.09
C THR A 111 -10.92 19.57 3.80
N GLU A 112 -11.27 20.82 3.49
CA GLU A 112 -10.72 21.55 2.33
C GLU A 112 -9.19 21.64 2.38
N LEU A 113 -8.63 21.88 3.58
CA LEU A 113 -7.18 21.85 3.78
C LEU A 113 -6.62 20.47 3.40
N GLY A 114 -7.26 19.39 3.85
CA GLY A 114 -6.85 18.03 3.51
C GLY A 114 -6.91 17.74 2.01
N ARG A 115 -7.96 18.21 1.31
CA ARG A 115 -8.08 18.03 -0.15
C ARG A 115 -6.94 18.72 -0.90
N ARG A 116 -6.61 19.96 -0.50
CA ARG A 116 -5.47 20.70 -1.06
C ARG A 116 -4.14 19.99 -0.78
N THR A 117 -3.96 19.44 0.42
CA THR A 117 -2.77 18.65 0.75
C THR A 117 -2.64 17.39 -0.11
N LYS A 118 -3.75 16.66 -0.34
CA LYS A 118 -3.75 15.44 -1.17
C LYS A 118 -3.29 15.75 -2.60
N LEU A 119 -3.82 16.82 -3.20
CA LEU A 119 -3.41 17.27 -4.53
C LEU A 119 -1.92 17.66 -4.65
N GLN A 120 -1.26 17.98 -3.53
CA GLN A 120 0.14 18.42 -3.54
C GLN A 120 1.13 17.31 -3.23
N LEU A 121 0.76 16.37 -2.36
CA LEU A 121 1.70 15.41 -1.78
C LEU A 121 1.39 13.95 -2.14
N ASP A 122 0.24 13.68 -2.77
CA ASP A 122 -0.23 12.33 -3.10
C ASP A 122 -0.13 11.35 -1.91
N MET A 123 -0.59 11.79 -0.74
CA MET A 123 -0.56 10.98 0.48
C MET A 123 -1.91 10.28 0.70
N PRO A 124 -1.94 9.15 1.42
CA PRO A 124 -3.17 8.50 1.84
C PRO A 124 -4.12 9.43 2.60
N THR A 125 -5.40 9.37 2.29
CA THR A 125 -6.44 10.20 2.93
C THR A 125 -6.48 10.04 4.45
N THR A 126 -6.26 8.81 4.94
CA THR A 126 -6.21 8.49 6.37
C THR A 126 -5.09 9.24 7.09
N LEU A 127 -3.91 9.30 6.48
CA LEU A 127 -2.74 10.03 6.99
C LEU A 127 -2.99 11.54 7.00
N ILE A 128 -3.53 12.08 5.91
CA ILE A 128 -3.92 13.49 5.79
C ILE A 128 -4.92 13.87 6.88
N ASN A 129 -6.00 13.10 7.03
CA ASN A 129 -7.04 13.35 8.04
C ASN A 129 -6.46 13.31 9.47
N ARG A 130 -5.54 12.39 9.74
CA ARG A 130 -4.83 12.30 11.03
C ARG A 130 -3.98 13.53 11.29
N MET A 131 -3.20 14.00 10.30
CA MET A 131 -2.38 15.20 10.41
C MET A 131 -3.22 16.45 10.68
N VAL A 132 -4.30 16.64 9.91
CA VAL A 132 -5.23 17.77 10.08
C VAL A 132 -5.88 17.74 11.46
N SER A 133 -6.36 16.57 11.90
CA SER A 133 -6.98 16.39 13.22
C SER A 133 -6.00 16.72 14.36
N HIS A 134 -4.76 16.26 14.24
CA HIS A 134 -3.72 16.54 15.23
C HIS A 134 -3.37 18.03 15.30
N ALA A 135 -3.21 18.68 14.14
CA ALA A 135 -2.97 20.12 14.06
C ALA A 135 -4.13 20.95 14.64
N ALA A 136 -5.37 20.58 14.33
CA ALA A 136 -6.58 21.23 14.87
C ALA A 136 -6.65 21.10 16.41
N LYS A 137 -6.43 19.90 16.95
CA LYS A 137 -6.40 19.66 18.41
C LYS A 137 -5.32 20.48 19.11
N ARG A 138 -4.13 20.57 18.51
CA ARG A 138 -3.04 21.42 19.04
C ARG A 138 -3.44 22.90 19.08
N ARG A 139 -4.04 23.42 18.00
CA ARG A 139 -4.53 24.80 17.95
C ARG A 139 -5.61 25.07 19.00
N LEU A 140 -6.59 24.18 19.15
CA LEU A 140 -7.65 24.32 20.16
C LEU A 140 -7.08 24.36 21.58
N ARG A 141 -6.09 23.52 21.90
CA ARG A 141 -5.42 23.56 23.22
C ARG A 141 -4.65 24.86 23.47
N SER A 142 -4.08 25.46 22.43
CA SER A 142 -3.35 26.73 22.52
C SER A 142 -4.25 27.97 22.47
N PHE A 143 -5.54 27.80 22.14
CA PHE A 143 -6.48 28.91 21.98
C PHE A 143 -6.93 29.40 23.36
N LYS A 144 -6.55 30.64 23.72
CA LYS A 144 -7.13 31.34 24.88
C LYS A 144 -8.40 32.06 24.43
N PRO A 145 -9.60 31.63 24.85
CA PRO A 145 -10.83 32.33 24.49
C PRO A 145 -10.80 33.75 25.07
N ARG A 146 -10.98 34.75 24.20
CA ARG A 146 -11.24 36.13 24.63
C ARG A 146 -12.74 36.30 24.81
N GLY A 147 -13.20 36.18 26.04
CA GLY A 147 -14.55 36.53 26.46
C GLY A 147 -14.65 36.48 27.98
N ASN A 148 -14.87 37.64 28.62
CA ASN A 148 -15.29 37.68 30.01
C ASN A 148 -16.70 37.06 30.09
N PRO A 149 -16.97 36.15 31.05
CA PRO A 149 -18.34 35.86 31.42
C PRO A 149 -18.94 37.16 31.98
N SER A 150 -20.01 37.62 31.36
CA SER A 150 -20.90 38.66 31.88
C SER A 150 -22.01 37.98 32.67
#